data_AF-A0A933WCN4-F1
#
_entry.id   AF-A0A933WCN4-F1
#
_cell.length_a   1.000
_cell.length_b   1.000
_cell.length_c   1.000
_cell.angle_alpha   90.00
_cell.angle_beta   90.00
_cell.angle_gamma   90.00
#
_symmetry.space_group_name_H-M   'P 1'
#
loop_
_entity.id
_entity.type
_entity.pdbx_description
1 polymer ?
#
loop_
_entity_poly.entity_id
_entity_poly.type
_entity_poly.pdbx_seq_one_letter_code
_entity_poly.pdbx_strand_id
1 'polypeptide(L)' 'MTEEVKKLIEKAEHALEVAEKLMDDSYPSDAASKIYYSMYYAAQALLKSEGIDVIKH' A
#
# COMPACT_ATOMS: atom_id res chain seq x y z
N MET A 1 16.41 -7.52 -0.68
CA MET A 1 14.94 -7.40 -0.56
C MET A 1 14.35 -8.79 -0.44
N THR A 2 13.59 -9.08 0.63
CA THR A 2 12.97 -10.40 0.84
C THR A 2 11.71 -10.54 -0.04
N GLU A 3 11.24 -11.77 -0.22
CA GLU A 3 9.99 -12.02 -0.97
C GLU A 3 8.76 -11.42 -0.28
N GLU A 4 8.77 -11.29 1.05
CA GLU A 4 7.70 -10.63 1.79
C GLU A 4 7.67 -9.12 1.52
N VAL A 5 8.84 -8.47 1.52
CA VAL A 5 8.97 -7.04 1.18
C VAL A 5 8.50 -6.78 -0.25
N LYS A 6 8.89 -7.62 -1.22
CA LYS A 6 8.40 -7.52 -2.61
C LYS A 6 6.88 -7.56 -2.70
N LYS A 7 6.26 -8.54 -2.05
CA LYS A 7 4.78 -8.69 -2.05
C LYS A 7 4.09 -7.48 -1.42
N LEU A 8 4.68 -6.84 -0.41
CA LEU A 8 4.14 -5.63 0.18
C LEU A 8 4.24 -4.44 -0.79
N ILE A 9 5.36 -4.31 -1.51
CA ILE A 9 5.52 -3.28 -2.55
C ILE A 9 4.51 -3.49 -3.69
N GLU A 10 4.37 -4.71 -4.20
CA GLU A 10 3.38 -5.04 -5.25
C GLU A 10 1.95 -4.70 -4.82
N LYS A 11 1.59 -4.96 -3.56
CA LYS A 11 0.29 -4.56 -3.00
C LYS A 11 0.14 -3.05 -2.90
N ALA A 12 1.20 -2.33 -2.53
CA ALA A 12 1.19 -0.88 -2.44
C ALA A 12 0.97 -0.23 -3.82
N GLU A 13 1.70 -0.71 -4.82
CA GLU A 13 1.60 -0.27 -6.22
C GLU A 13 0.21 -0.57 -6.79
N HIS A 14 -0.31 -1.78 -6.59
CA HIS A 14 -1.65 -2.13 -7.05
C HIS A 14 -2.74 -1.28 -6.37
N ALA A 15 -2.62 -1.03 -5.07
CA ALA A 15 -3.58 -0.17 -4.37
C ALA A 15 -3.53 1.28 -4.87
N LEU A 16 -2.35 1.79 -5.24
CA LEU A 16 -2.19 3.10 -5.86
C LEU A 16 -2.84 3.14 -7.25
N GLU A 17 -2.57 2.15 -8.10
CA GLU A 17 -3.18 2.05 -9.44
C GLU A 17 -4.72 2.04 -9.36
N VAL A 18 -5.28 1.32 -8.39
CA VAL A 18 -6.74 1.30 -8.17
C VAL A 18 -7.25 2.65 -7.64
N ALA A 19 -6.50 3.32 -6.76
CA ALA A 19 -6.87 4.64 -6.26
C ALA A 19 -6.90 5.68 -7.39
N GLU A 20 -5.95 5.63 -8.32
CA GLU A 20 -5.91 6.50 -9.50
C GLU A 20 -7.14 6.29 -10.38
N LYS A 21 -7.48 5.03 -10.72
CA LYS A 21 -8.69 4.70 -11.49
C LYS A 21 -9.97 5.19 -10.82
N LEU A 22 -10.10 4.98 -9.50
CA LEU A 22 -11.25 5.47 -8.73
C LEU A 22 -11.33 6.99 -8.75
N MET A 23 -10.19 7.67 -8.79
CA MET A 23 -10.15 9.12 -8.85
C MET A 23 -10.61 9.64 -10.22
N ASP A 24 -10.16 9.00 -11.29
CA ASP A 24 -10.61 9.29 -12.67
C ASP A 24 -12.12 9.02 -12.84
N ASP A 25 -12.64 7.99 -12.18
CA ASP A 25 -14.06 7.61 -12.20
C ASP A 25 -14.94 8.43 -11.22
N SER A 26 -14.41 9.50 -10.61
CA SER A 26 -15.13 10.38 -9.68
C SER A 26 -15.63 9.71 -8.38
N TYR A 27 -14.87 8.74 -7.86
CA TYR A 27 -15.09 8.07 -6.57
C TYR A 27 -14.03 8.46 -5.51
N PRO A 28 -13.96 9.73 -5.06
CA PRO A 28 -12.89 10.22 -4.18
C PRO A 28 -12.84 9.51 -2.81
N SER A 29 -13.99 9.16 -2.22
CA SER A 29 -14.02 8.49 -0.91
C SER A 29 -13.45 7.06 -0.98
N ASP A 30 -13.71 6.35 -2.07
CA ASP A 30 -13.15 5.02 -2.30
C ASP A 30 -11.66 5.10 -2.64
N ALA A 31 -11.27 6.09 -3.46
CA ALA A 31 -9.87 6.37 -3.76
C ALA A 31 -9.06 6.67 -2.48
N ALA A 32 -9.62 7.46 -1.56
CA ALA A 32 -9.00 7.78 -0.26
C ALA A 32 -8.80 6.51 0.60
N SER A 33 -9.72 5.56 0.54
CA SER A 33 -9.57 4.28 1.23
C SER A 33 -8.44 3.45 0.61
N LYS A 34 -8.31 3.44 -0.73
CA LYS A 34 -7.24 2.72 -1.43
C LYS A 34 -5.87 3.33 -1.23
N ILE A 35 -5.74 4.66 -1.23
CA ILE A 35 -4.45 5.32 -1.00
C ILE A 35 -3.95 5.08 0.42
N TYR A 36 -4.84 5.03 1.43
CA TYR A 36 -4.46 4.63 2.78
C TYR A 36 -3.80 3.25 2.82
N TYR A 37 -4.40 2.26 2.14
CA TYR A 37 -3.81 0.92 2.09
C TYR A 37 -2.52 0.87 1.28
N SER A 38 -2.40 1.65 0.21
CA SER A 38 -1.14 1.78 -0.53
C SER A 38 -0.01 2.24 0.40
N MET A 39 -0.24 3.33 1.14
CA MET A 39 0.71 3.86 2.11
C MET A 39 1.02 2.86 3.23
N TYR A 40 0.00 2.16 3.73
CA TYR A 40 0.17 1.13 4.75
C TYR A 40 1.09 -0.01 4.30
N TYR A 41 0.88 -0.53 3.08
CA TYR A 41 1.72 -1.59 2.54
C TYR A 41 3.15 -1.10 2.30
N ALA A 42 3.32 0.12 1.80
CA ALA A 42 4.64 0.72 1.62
C ALA A 42 5.38 0.90 2.95
N ALA A 43 4.70 1.38 3.99
CA ALA A 43 5.27 1.55 5.33
C ALA A 43 5.67 0.20 5.95
N GLN A 44 4.84 -0.83 5.82
CA GLN A 44 5.19 -2.19 6.24
C GLN A 44 6.39 -2.73 5.47
N ALA A 45 6.46 -2.53 4.14
CA ALA A 45 7.58 -2.98 3.33
C ALA A 45 8.90 -2.36 3.82
N LEU A 46 8.89 -1.05 4.10
CA LEU A 46 10.03 -0.32 4.64
C LEU A 46 10.47 -0.89 5.99
N LEU A 47 9.56 -0.96 6.96
CA LEU A 47 9.87 -1.46 8.31
C LEU A 47 10.40 -2.90 8.27
N LYS A 48 9.77 -3.76 7.47
CA LYS A 48 10.19 -5.16 7.29
C LYS A 48 11.57 -5.26 6.64
N SER A 49 11.90 -4.36 5.70
CA SER A 49 13.22 -4.33 5.06
C SER A 49 14.34 -3.98 6.04
N GLU A 50 14.02 -3.27 7.12
CA GLU A 50 14.91 -2.94 8.24
C GLU A 50 14.84 -3.95 9.39
N GLY A 51 14.12 -5.07 9.22
CA GLY A 51 13.97 -6.11 10.25
C GLY A 51 13.07 -5.70 11.42
N ILE A 52 12.20 -4.70 11.24
CA ILE A 52 11.25 -4.24 12.25
C ILE A 52 9.88 -4.87 11.99
N ASP A 53 9.41 -5.71 12.91
CA ASP A 53 8.07 -6.28 12.88
C ASP A 53 7.07 -5.41 13.68
N VAL A 54 5.92 -5.12 13.07
CA VAL A 54 4.84 -4.32 13.66
C VAL A 54 3.60 -5.18 13.86
N ILE A 55 2.93 -5.02 15.00
CA ILE A 55 1.81 -5.88 15.43
C ILE A 55 0.45 -5.20 15.18
N LYS A 56 0.43 -3.89 14.90
CA LYS A 56 -0.79 -3.10 14.68
C LYS A 56 -0.59 -2.04 13.60
N HIS A 57 -1.68 -1.70 12.92
CA HIS A 57 -1.81 -0.47 12.14
C HIS A 57 -1.64 0.76 13.03
#